data_AF-A0A3N5DDA4-F1
#
_entry.id   AF-A0A3N5DDA4-F1
#
_cell.length_a   1.000
_cell.length_b   1.000
_cell.length_c   1.000
_cell.angle_alpha   90.00
_cell.angle_beta   90.00
_cell.angle_gamma   90.00
#
_symmetry.space_group_name_H-M   'P 1'
#
loop_
_entity.id
_entity.type
_entity.pdbx_description
1 polymer ?
#
loop_
_entity_poly.entity_id
_entity_poly.type
_entity_poly.pdbx_seq_one_letter_code
_entity_poly.pdbx_strand_id
1 'polypeptide(L)'
;MLLGDGQAQIVSHTERSWASITFAGTRHRVVLAFEGADAVEAGECFIAFLPDHEFAIRGQLVADAAVTRVDHAAAPPRLVITCELLLLEEA
;
A
#
# COMPACT_ATOMS: atom_id res chain seq x y z
N MET A 1 11.46 0.03 10.03
CA MET A 1 11.78 0.86 8.85
C MET A 1 10.48 1.47 8.36
N LEU A 2 10.45 2.73 7.91
CA LEU A 2 9.24 3.34 7.35
C LEU A 2 9.06 2.85 5.91
N LEU A 3 7.88 2.34 5.57
CA LEU A 3 7.52 1.95 4.20
C LEU A 3 7.58 3.18 3.27
N GLY A 4 8.37 3.09 2.20
CA GLY A 4 8.49 4.15 1.19
C GLY A 4 9.14 5.45 1.66
N ASP A 5 9.77 5.44 2.84
CA ASP A 5 10.55 6.55 3.44
C ASP A 5 9.88 7.93 3.40
N GLY A 6 8.54 7.97 3.43
CA GLY A 6 7.75 9.22 3.34
C GLY A 6 7.82 9.93 1.98
N GLN A 7 8.40 9.31 0.95
CA GLN A 7 8.54 9.88 -0.40
C GLN A 7 7.27 9.71 -1.26
N ALA A 8 6.31 8.92 -0.79
CA ALA A 8 5.08 8.64 -1.52
C ALA A 8 4.03 9.75 -1.38
N GLN A 9 3.38 10.10 -2.47
CA GLN A 9 2.14 10.89 -2.48
C GLN A 9 0.94 9.99 -2.76
N ILE A 10 -0.13 10.11 -1.97
CA ILE A 10 -1.38 9.38 -2.23
C ILE A 10 -2.11 10.07 -3.38
N VAL A 11 -2.21 9.38 -4.51
CA VAL A 11 -2.95 9.84 -5.71
C VAL A 11 -4.44 9.56 -5.57
N SER A 12 -4.79 8.39 -5.06
CA SER A 12 -6.17 8.02 -4.78
C SER A 12 -6.24 6.95 -3.70
N HIS A 13 -7.32 6.99 -2.93
CA HIS A 13 -7.65 5.98 -1.94
C HIS A 13 -9.13 5.68 -2.07
N THR A 14 -9.45 4.40 -2.17
CA THR A 14 -10.83 3.91 -2.17
C THR A 14 -10.92 2.75 -1.21
N GLU A 15 -12.09 2.60 -0.61
CA GLU A 15 -12.37 1.51 0.30
C GLU A 15 -13.72 0.90 -0.01
N ARG A 16 -13.84 -0.39 0.29
CA ARG A 16 -15.09 -1.14 0.16
C ARG A 16 -15.23 -2.07 1.34
N SER A 17 -16.43 -2.12 1.91
CA SER A 17 -16.78 -3.11 2.92
C SER A 17 -16.50 -4.51 2.40
N TRP A 18 -15.89 -5.33 3.24
CA TRP A 18 -15.57 -6.72 2.97
C TRP A 18 -16.06 -7.56 4.14
N ALA A 19 -16.68 -8.69 3.85
CA ALA A 19 -17.05 -9.64 4.88
C ALA A 19 -16.95 -11.07 4.33
N SER A 20 -16.65 -11.97 5.23
CA SER A 20 -16.66 -13.42 5.05
C SER A 20 -17.59 -14.04 6.11
N ILE A 21 -17.63 -15.36 6.18
CA ILE A 21 -18.44 -16.08 7.18
C ILE A 21 -17.97 -15.77 8.61
N THR A 22 -16.67 -15.57 8.82
CA THR A 22 -16.06 -15.46 10.17
C THR A 22 -15.46 -14.10 10.47
N PHE A 23 -15.24 -13.26 9.46
CA PHE A 23 -14.58 -11.96 9.61
C PHE A 23 -15.30 -10.88 8.81
N ALA A 24 -15.36 -9.68 9.37
CA ALA A 24 -15.74 -8.46 8.68
C ALA A 24 -14.55 -7.50 8.65
N GLY A 25 -14.59 -6.56 7.72
CA GLY A 25 -13.50 -5.63 7.51
C GLY A 25 -13.71 -4.72 6.31
N THR A 26 -12.60 -4.16 5.85
CA THR A 26 -12.58 -3.24 4.72
C THR A 26 -11.40 -3.56 3.82
N ARG A 27 -11.66 -3.65 2.51
CA ARG A 27 -10.61 -3.72 1.50
C ARG A 27 -10.30 -2.31 1.02
N HIS A 28 -9.07 -1.88 1.23
CA HIS A 28 -8.56 -0.60 0.77
C HIS A 28 -7.73 -0.79 -0.49
N ARG A 29 -7.91 0.10 -1.45
CA ARG A 29 -7.07 0.22 -2.63
C ARG A 29 -6.44 1.60 -2.62
N VAL A 30 -5.12 1.65 -2.52
CA VAL A 30 -4.34 2.88 -2.45
C VAL A 30 -3.45 2.96 -3.70
N VAL A 31 -3.44 4.13 -4.32
CA VAL A 31 -2.52 4.45 -5.42
C VAL A 31 -1.53 5.49 -4.91
N LEU A 32 -0.25 5.12 -4.94
CA LEU A 32 0.88 5.93 -4.50
C LEU A 32 1.69 6.36 -5.72
N ALA A 33 2.14 7.61 -5.73
CA ALA A 33 3.10 8.13 -6.70
C ALA A 33 4.39 8.55 -6.00
N PHE A 34 5.50 8.16 -6.60
CA PHE A 34 6.86 8.52 -6.22
C PHE A 34 7.47 9.28 -7.39
N GLU A 35 7.91 10.51 -7.16
CA GLU A 35 8.40 11.43 -8.20
C GLU A 35 9.85 11.83 -7.92
N GLY A 36 10.74 11.65 -8.90
CA GLY A 36 12.18 11.82 -8.71
C GLY A 36 12.90 10.49 -8.47
N ALA A 37 14.21 10.47 -8.73
CA ALA A 37 15.02 9.25 -8.64
C ALA A 37 15.02 8.64 -7.23
N ASP A 38 15.27 9.46 -6.21
CA ASP A 38 15.30 9.02 -4.80
C ASP A 38 13.94 8.44 -4.36
N ALA A 39 12.83 9.05 -4.80
CA ALA A 39 11.50 8.57 -4.50
C ALA A 39 11.22 7.23 -5.22
N VAL A 40 11.69 7.07 -6.46
CA VAL A 40 11.57 5.81 -7.20
C VAL A 40 12.30 4.69 -6.47
N GLU A 41 13.53 4.92 -5.99
CA GLU A 41 14.28 3.93 -5.19
C GLU A 41 13.53 3.55 -3.90
N ALA A 42 12.96 4.54 -3.19
CA ALA A 42 12.13 4.29 -2.01
C ALA A 42 10.87 3.48 -2.36
N GLY A 43 10.28 3.71 -3.53
CA GLY A 43 9.14 2.96 -4.03
C GLY A 43 9.50 1.52 -4.42
N GLU A 44 10.69 1.26 -4.95
CA GLU A 44 11.18 -0.11 -5.18
C GLU A 44 11.34 -0.87 -3.85
N CYS A 45 11.89 -0.21 -2.82
CA CYS A 45 11.91 -0.76 -1.47
C CYS A 45 10.49 -1.01 -0.94
N PHE A 46 9.56 -0.10 -1.17
CA PHE A 46 8.15 -0.29 -0.78
C PHE A 46 7.56 -1.55 -1.42
N ILE A 47 7.81 -1.81 -2.70
CA ILE A 47 7.33 -3.02 -3.39
C ILE A 47 7.88 -4.28 -2.71
N ALA A 48 9.17 -4.29 -2.39
CA ALA A 48 9.83 -5.44 -1.79
C ALA A 48 9.36 -5.71 -0.35
N PHE A 49 9.11 -4.66 0.44
CA PHE A 49 8.82 -4.81 1.87
C PHE A 49 7.34 -4.80 2.23
N LEU A 50 6.44 -4.30 1.36
CA LEU A 50 5.01 -4.22 1.69
C LEU A 50 4.39 -5.58 2.09
N PRO A 51 4.60 -6.69 1.37
CA PRO A 51 3.91 -7.96 1.67
C PRO A 51 4.27 -8.54 3.03
N ASP A 52 5.51 -8.32 3.48
CA ASP A 52 6.03 -8.83 4.74
C ASP A 52 5.98 -7.79 5.88
N HIS A 53 5.43 -6.60 5.62
CA HIS A 53 5.42 -5.54 6.61
C HIS A 53 4.33 -5.75 7.66
N GLU A 54 4.74 -5.86 8.92
CA GLU A 54 3.81 -5.89 10.04
C GLU A 54 3.26 -4.50 10.35
N PHE A 55 1.95 -4.33 10.16
CA PHE A 55 1.25 -3.08 10.47
C PHE A 55 0.81 -3.05 11.94
N ALA A 56 1.24 -2.02 12.68
CA ALA A 56 0.77 -1.75 14.02
C ALA A 56 -0.35 -0.70 14.00
N ILE A 57 -1.58 -1.11 13.70
CA ILE A 57 -2.78 -0.25 13.71
C ILE A 57 -3.63 -0.63 14.94
N ARG A 58 -4.01 0.36 15.75
CA ARG A 58 -4.77 0.08 16.98
C ARG A 58 -6.20 -0.32 16.66
N GLY A 59 -6.62 -1.50 17.13
CA GLY A 59 -7.99 -2.02 16.95
C GLY A 59 -8.30 -2.55 15.55
N GLN A 60 -7.28 -2.73 14.71
CA GLN A 60 -7.42 -3.24 13.35
C GLN A 60 -6.25 -4.17 13.03
N LEU A 61 -6.56 -5.27 12.34
CA LEU A 61 -5.56 -6.20 11.84
C LEU A 61 -5.45 -6.07 10.32
N VAL A 62 -4.24 -5.88 9.78
CA VAL A 62 -4.01 -6.02 8.34
C VAL A 62 -3.81 -7.50 8.03
N ALA A 63 -4.82 -8.13 7.44
CA ALA A 63 -4.79 -9.56 7.10
C ALA A 63 -4.06 -9.84 5.79
N ASP A 64 -4.04 -8.88 4.87
CA ASP A 64 -3.35 -8.99 3.59
C ASP A 64 -2.90 -7.60 3.13
N ALA A 65 -1.72 -7.51 2.53
CA ALA A 65 -1.18 -6.30 1.92
C ALA A 65 -0.36 -6.69 0.70
N ALA A 66 -0.77 -6.24 -0.49
CA ALA A 66 -0.14 -6.66 -1.73
C ALA A 66 -0.02 -5.49 -2.71
N VAL A 67 1.08 -5.46 -3.45
CA VAL A 67 1.22 -4.61 -4.64
C VAL A 67 0.54 -5.31 -5.81
N THR A 68 -0.48 -4.67 -6.37
CA THR A 68 -1.29 -5.23 -7.47
C THR A 68 -0.95 -4.64 -8.83
N ARG A 69 -0.32 -3.46 -8.86
CA ARG A 69 0.14 -2.84 -10.10
C ARG A 69 1.34 -1.92 -9.86
N VAL A 70 2.26 -1.91 -10.81
CA VAL A 70 3.42 -1.02 -10.84
C VAL A 70 3.53 -0.41 -12.23
N ASP A 71 3.54 0.92 -12.31
CA ASP A 71 3.79 1.67 -13.54
C ASP A 71 5.04 2.53 -13.35
N HIS A 72 6.10 2.24 -14.11
CA HIS A 72 7.38 2.95 -14.03
C HIS A 72 7.61 3.76 -15.30
N ALA A 73 7.95 5.04 -15.14
CA ALA A 73 8.39 5.94 -16.20
C ALA A 73 9.81 6.41 -15.93
N ALA A 74 10.67 6.37 -16.96
CA ALA A 74 12.08 6.71 -16.84
C ALA A 74 12.37 8.22 -16.96
N ALA A 75 11.52 8.99 -17.64
CA ALA A 75 11.76 10.41 -17.92
C ALA A 75 10.45 11.23 -18.01
N PRO A 76 10.17 12.13 -17.04
CA PRO A 76 10.87 12.23 -15.75
C PRO A 76 10.72 10.94 -14.93
N PRO A 77 11.67 10.61 -14.04
CA PRO A 77 11.61 9.41 -13.21
C PRO A 77 10.37 9.46 -12.31
N ARG A 78 9.50 8.47 -12.45
CA ARG A 78 8.26 8.37 -11.71
C ARG A 78 7.82 6.92 -11.57
N LEU A 79 7.42 6.54 -10.36
CA LEU A 79 6.89 5.22 -10.06
C LEU A 79 5.49 5.36 -9.46
N VAL A 80 4.51 4.71 -10.06
CA VAL A 80 3.14 4.63 -9.53
C VAL A 80 2.87 3.21 -9.11
N ILE A 81 2.45 3.05 -7.87
CA ILE A 81 2.15 1.76 -7.27
C ILE A 81 0.68 1.74 -6.89
N THR A 82 -0.03 0.69 -7.28
CA THR A 82 -1.30 0.34 -6.66
C THR A 82 -1.06 -0.77 -5.68
N CYS A 83 -1.48 -0.59 -4.43
CA CYS A 83 -1.58 -1.65 -3.45
C CYS A 83 -3.01 -1.86 -2.99
N GLU A 84 -3.29 -3.09 -2.59
CA GLU A 84 -4.53 -3.47 -1.92
C GLU A 84 -4.20 -3.97 -0.52
N LEU A 85 -4.99 -3.53 0.45
CA LEU A 85 -4.88 -3.96 1.84
C LEU A 85 -6.24 -4.47 2.31
N LEU A 86 -6.24 -5.60 3.01
CA LEU A 86 -7.41 -6.11 3.71
C LEU A 86 -7.25 -5.86 5.20
N LEU A 87 -8.07 -4.96 5.73
CA LEU A 87 -8.13 -4.66 7.16
C LEU A 87 -9.33 -5.40 7.74
N LEU A 88 -9.12 -6.11 8.85
CA LEU A 88 -10.16 -6.77 9.62
C LEU A 88 -10.48 -5.95 10.86
N GLU A 89 -11.77 -5.94 11.21
CA GLU A 89 -12.26 -5.38 12.46
C GLU A 89 -11.99 -6.38 13.59
N GLU A 90 -11.47 -5.91 14.73
CA GLU A 90 -11.43 -6.74 15.94
C GLU A 90 -12.85 -6.90 16.51
N ALA A 91 -13.19 -8.12 16.93
CA ALA A 91 -14.50 -8.48 17.49
C ALA A 91 -14.68 -8.07 18.96
#